data_AF-B7FHD4-F1
#
_entry.id   AF-B7FHD4-F1
#
_cell.length_a   1.000
_cell.length_b   1.000
_cell.length_c   1.000
_cell.angle_alpha   90.00
_cell.angle_beta   90.00
_cell.angle_gamma   90.00
#
_symmetry.space_group_name_H-M   'P 1'
#
loop_
_entity.id
_entity.type
_entity.pdbx_description
1 polymer ?
#
loop_
_entity_poly.entity_id
_entity_poly.type
_entity_poly.pdbx_seq_one_letter_code
_entity_poly.pdbx_strand_id
1 'polypeptide(L)'
;MSSVSSIFGCGVSIAPNSLRKKAIGIERRNVCGGLLIECSSRPQKKSTAHHMKTRPRKSSLSDRNRKPTEYAPLPPLPPDFTIVIPADASSTATVVPPPPTPST
;
A
#
# COMPACT_ATOMS: atom_id res chain seq x y z
N MET A 1 -16.12 50.29 -3.05
CA MET A 1 -16.64 50.22 -4.43
C MET A 1 -15.52 50.62 -5.38
N SER A 2 -15.37 49.90 -6.50
CA SER A 2 -14.49 50.12 -7.67
C SER A 2 -12.96 50.11 -7.44
N SER A 3 -12.10 49.51 -8.26
CA SER A 3 -12.28 48.95 -9.61
C SER A 3 -11.25 47.85 -9.90
N VAL A 4 -11.70 46.85 -10.68
CA VAL A 4 -10.93 45.76 -11.25
C VAL A 4 -10.25 46.25 -12.54
N SER A 5 -9.15 45.60 -12.90
CA SER A 5 -8.56 45.50 -14.25
C SER A 5 -7.63 46.62 -14.74
N SER A 6 -6.40 46.20 -15.03
CA SER A 6 -5.70 46.66 -16.23
C SER A 6 -4.65 45.63 -16.68
N ILE A 7 -4.88 45.14 -17.90
CA ILE A 7 -3.86 44.77 -18.89
C ILE A 7 -3.25 43.36 -18.73
N PHE A 8 -4.09 42.34 -18.94
CA PHE A 8 -3.61 41.14 -19.65
C PHE A 8 -3.29 41.57 -21.09
N GLY A 9 -2.03 41.45 -21.49
CA GLY A 9 -1.50 41.80 -22.81
C GLY A 9 -2.12 40.99 -23.94
N CYS A 10 -3.29 41.42 -24.40
CA CYS A 10 -3.96 40.98 -25.60
C CYS A 10 -3.11 41.34 -26.82
N GLY A 11 -2.25 40.42 -27.26
CA GLY A 11 -1.68 40.43 -28.60
C GLY A 11 -2.66 39.78 -29.58
N VAL A 12 -3.51 40.60 -30.20
CA VAL A 12 -4.38 40.22 -31.32
C VAL A 12 -3.53 40.05 -32.58
N SER A 13 -3.61 38.90 -33.25
CA SER A 13 -3.28 38.77 -34.67
C SER A 13 -4.40 38.03 -35.39
N ILE A 14 -5.02 38.72 -36.36
CA ILE A 14 -6.21 38.35 -37.14
C ILE A 14 -5.83 37.54 -38.40
N ALA A 15 -6.48 36.37 -38.56
CA ALA A 15 -7.02 35.64 -39.73
C ALA A 15 -6.24 35.48 -41.08
N PRO A 16 -6.49 34.41 -41.86
CA PRO A 16 -7.71 34.34 -42.69
C PRO A 16 -8.48 33.01 -42.69
N ASN A 17 -9.71 33.10 -43.20
CA ASN A 17 -10.78 32.11 -43.26
C ASN A 17 -10.52 30.94 -44.22
N SER A 18 -10.92 29.72 -43.84
CA SER A 18 -11.64 28.82 -44.76
C SER A 18 -12.45 27.77 -43.99
N LEU A 19 -13.76 27.80 -44.20
CA LEU A 19 -14.74 26.89 -43.65
C LEU A 19 -14.56 25.48 -44.24
N ARG A 20 -14.44 24.46 -43.39
CA ARG A 20 -15.14 23.18 -43.59
C ARG A 20 -15.24 22.41 -42.28
N LYS A 21 -16.42 22.44 -41.69
CA LYS A 21 -16.79 21.64 -40.52
C LYS A 21 -16.83 20.16 -40.93
N LYS A 22 -16.00 19.32 -40.31
CA LYS A 22 -16.28 17.89 -40.17
C LYS A 22 -15.94 17.51 -38.73
N ALA A 23 -16.98 17.30 -37.93
CA ALA A 23 -16.86 16.78 -36.59
C ALA A 23 -16.24 15.38 -36.67
N ILE A 24 -15.03 15.23 -36.15
CA ILE A 24 -14.46 13.93 -35.80
C ILE A 24 -14.13 14.05 -34.31
N GLY A 25 -15.00 13.48 -33.48
CA GLY A 25 -14.70 13.26 -32.07
C GLY A 25 -13.54 12.29 -31.99
N ILE A 26 -12.33 12.82 -31.78
CA ILE A 26 -11.16 12.01 -31.42
C ILE A 26 -10.98 12.15 -29.92
N GLU A 27 -11.53 11.14 -29.25
CA GLU A 27 -11.16 10.62 -27.94
C GLU A 27 -9.75 11.02 -27.49
N ARG A 28 -9.64 11.44 -26.23
CA ARG A 28 -8.41 11.89 -25.57
C ARG A 28 -7.32 10.82 -25.55
N ARG A 29 -6.62 10.63 -26.67
CA ARG A 29 -5.28 10.06 -26.66
C ARG A 29 -4.32 11.20 -26.38
N ASN A 30 -3.86 11.26 -25.13
CA ASN A 30 -2.84 12.18 -24.65
C ASN A 30 -1.50 11.82 -25.32
N VAL A 31 -1.37 12.16 -26.60
CA VAL A 31 -0.12 12.17 -27.35
C VAL A 31 0.18 13.65 -27.57
N CYS A 32 0.72 14.29 -26.53
CA CYS A 32 1.30 15.62 -26.67
C CYS A 32 2.60 15.47 -27.46
N GLY A 33 2.48 15.50 -28.79
CA GLY A 33 3.59 15.60 -29.74
C GLY A 33 4.18 17.01 -29.78
N GLY A 34 4.53 17.56 -28.61
CA GLY A 34 5.33 18.76 -28.48
C GLY A 34 6.51 18.44 -27.59
N LEU A 35 7.73 18.78 -28.01
CA LEU A 35 8.90 18.80 -27.14
C LEU A 35 8.69 19.93 -26.11
N LEU A 36 7.84 19.68 -25.12
CA LEU A 36 7.65 20.55 -23.97
C LEU A 36 8.93 20.44 -23.15
N ILE A 37 9.80 21.45 -23.26
CA ILE A 37 10.92 21.62 -22.32
C ILE A 37 10.30 22.05 -20.99
N GLU A 38 9.84 21.06 -20.25
CA GLU A 38 9.19 21.17 -18.95
C GLU A 38 10.20 20.91 -17.82
N CYS A 39 11.49 21.17 -18.06
CA CYS A 39 12.55 20.66 -17.20
C CYS A 39 12.78 21.48 -15.92
N SER A 40 12.18 22.66 -15.76
CA SER A 40 12.35 23.52 -14.56
C SER A 40 11.06 23.92 -13.85
N SER A 41 9.88 23.69 -14.44
CA SER A 41 8.60 24.13 -13.88
C SER A 41 8.12 23.26 -12.70
N ARG A 42 8.61 22.02 -12.58
CA ARG A 42 8.13 21.06 -11.56
C ARG A 42 8.91 21.18 -10.25
N PRO A 43 8.27 21.51 -9.12
CA PRO A 43 8.94 21.60 -7.81
C PRO A 43 9.42 20.24 -7.31
N GLN A 44 10.62 20.20 -6.70
CA GLN A 44 11.21 18.98 -6.15
C GLN A 44 10.53 18.55 -4.83
N LYS A 45 10.41 17.24 -4.62
CA LYS A 45 9.98 16.67 -3.32
C LYS A 45 11.20 16.55 -2.40
N LYS A 46 11.15 17.24 -1.26
CA LYS A 46 12.18 17.23 -0.20
C LYS A 46 11.53 16.88 1.15
N SER A 47 12.36 16.61 2.16
CA SER A 47 11.92 16.32 3.54
C SER A 47 10.85 15.20 3.58
N THR A 48 9.81 15.33 4.41
CA THR A 48 8.74 14.34 4.57
C THR A 48 8.03 14.00 3.26
N ALA A 49 7.86 14.99 2.36
CA ALA A 49 7.25 14.74 1.06
C ALA A 49 8.09 13.79 0.19
N HIS A 50 9.42 13.79 0.36
CA HIS A 50 10.30 12.80 -0.25
C HIS A 50 10.10 11.43 0.39
N HIS A 51 10.15 11.33 1.73
CA HIS A 51 9.98 10.06 2.45
C HIS A 51 8.65 9.37 2.11
N MET A 52 7.56 10.14 2.05
CA MET A 52 6.24 9.60 1.67
C MET A 52 6.24 9.01 0.25
N LYS A 53 7.01 9.60 -0.65
CA LYS A 53 7.09 9.19 -2.06
C LYS A 53 7.99 7.97 -2.26
N THR A 54 9.14 7.92 -1.59
CA THR A 54 10.18 6.90 -1.82
C THR A 54 10.13 5.74 -0.83
N ARG A 55 9.30 5.79 0.22
CA ARG A 55 9.21 4.68 1.18
C ARG A 55 8.90 3.35 0.47
N PRO A 56 9.61 2.25 0.84
CA PRO A 56 9.30 0.93 0.31
C PRO A 56 7.87 0.50 0.64
N ARG A 57 7.15 -0.01 -0.37
CA ARG A 57 5.79 -0.54 -0.23
C ARG A 57 5.61 -1.73 -1.17
N LYS A 58 4.88 -2.74 -0.71
CA LYS A 58 4.40 -3.82 -1.58
C LYS A 58 3.24 -3.28 -2.42
N SER A 59 3.46 -3.01 -3.71
CA SER A 59 2.46 -2.48 -4.64
C SER A 59 1.53 -3.57 -5.16
N SER A 60 2.07 -4.75 -5.45
CA SER A 60 1.32 -5.90 -5.95
C SER A 60 0.42 -6.49 -4.86
N LEU A 61 -0.84 -6.78 -5.22
CA LEU A 61 -1.78 -7.49 -4.35
C LEU A 61 -1.31 -8.92 -4.06
N SER A 62 -0.66 -9.59 -5.01
CA SER A 62 -0.16 -10.95 -4.82
C SER A 62 0.91 -11.03 -3.74
N ASP A 63 1.81 -10.04 -3.68
CA ASP A 63 2.86 -9.96 -2.65
C ASP A 63 2.30 -9.51 -1.29
N ARG A 64 1.23 -8.70 -1.29
CA ARG A 64 0.56 -8.27 -0.06
C ARG A 64 -0.26 -9.40 0.58
N ASN A 65 -0.84 -10.29 -0.22
CA ASN A 65 -1.74 -11.35 0.25
C ASN A 65 -1.01 -12.65 0.65
N ARG A 66 0.33 -12.69 0.59
CA ARG A 66 1.10 -13.83 1.08
C ARG A 66 0.92 -13.97 2.59
N LYS A 67 0.68 -15.21 3.02
CA LYS A 67 0.57 -15.61 4.42
C LYS A 67 1.69 -16.62 4.74
N PRO A 68 2.03 -16.83 6.02
CA PRO A 68 2.88 -17.95 6.41
C PRO A 68 2.34 -19.27 5.85
N THR A 69 3.24 -20.19 5.51
CA THR A 69 2.86 -21.53 5.07
C THR A 69 2.28 -22.32 6.24
N GLU A 70 1.08 -22.85 6.08
CA GLU A 70 0.44 -23.72 7.06
C GLU A 70 0.94 -25.16 6.88
N TYR A 71 1.50 -25.75 7.93
CA TYR A 71 1.92 -27.15 7.98
C TYR A 71 0.95 -27.97 8.82
N ALA A 72 0.82 -29.25 8.49
CA ALA A 72 0.06 -30.18 9.32
C ALA A 72 0.67 -30.27 10.73
N PRO A 73 -0.16 -30.39 11.78
CA PRO A 73 0.35 -30.54 13.14
C PRO A 73 1.16 -31.83 13.23
N LEU A 74 2.26 -31.78 14.00
CA LEU A 74 3.08 -32.94 14.27
C LEU A 74 2.29 -33.99 15.05
N PRO A 75 2.59 -35.30 14.87
CA PRO A 75 2.06 -36.33 15.75
C PRO A 75 2.49 -36.05 17.20
N PRO A 76 1.75 -36.57 18.20
CA PRO A 76 2.11 -36.38 19.60
C PRO A 76 3.53 -36.92 19.83
N LEU A 77 4.40 -36.02 20.28
CA LEU A 77 5.77 -36.35 20.59
C LEU A 77 5.82 -37.10 21.93
N PRO A 78 6.77 -38.04 22.10
CA PRO A 78 7.02 -38.65 23.40
C PRO A 78 7.51 -37.60 24.42
N PRO A 79 7.43 -37.90 25.73
CA PRO A 79 8.00 -37.02 26.75
C PRO A 79 9.52 -36.87 26.55
N ASP A 80 10.04 -35.68 26.81
CA ASP A 80 11.47 -35.37 26.66
C ASP A 80 12.35 -36.24 27.58
N PHE A 81 11.85 -36.55 28.78
CA PHE A 81 12.48 -37.47 29.73
C PHE A 81 11.45 -38.12 30.64
N THR A 82 11.78 -39.31 31.15
CA THR A 82 10.99 -40.04 32.15
C THR A 82 11.83 -40.23 33.40
N ILE A 83 11.37 -39.72 34.55
CA ILE A 83 12.01 -39.96 35.84
C ILE A 83 11.56 -41.34 36.34
N VAL A 84 12.48 -42.29 36.42
CA VAL A 84 12.24 -43.62 37.00
C VAL A 84 12.62 -43.57 38.47
N ILE A 85 11.65 -43.56 39.38
CA ILE A 85 11.89 -43.69 40.83
C ILE A 85 11.88 -45.20 41.17
N PRO A 86 13.00 -45.78 41.64
CA PRO A 86 13.02 -47.17 42.09
C PRO A 86 12.10 -47.35 43.32
N ALA A 87 11.51 -48.55 43.44
CA ALA A 87 10.37 -48.87 44.30
C ALA A 87 10.53 -48.67 45.83
N ASP A 88 11.69 -48.20 46.30
CA ASP A 88 11.93 -47.92 47.73
C ASP A 88 11.50 -46.50 48.18
N ALA A 89 11.01 -45.66 47.27
CA ALA A 89 10.52 -44.31 47.59
C ALA A 89 9.09 -44.09 47.06
N SER A 90 8.12 -44.80 47.62
CA SER A 90 6.69 -44.60 47.33
C SER A 90 6.15 -43.36 48.04
N SER A 91 5.73 -42.35 47.28
CA SER A 91 4.80 -41.33 47.74
C SER A 91 3.90 -40.89 46.59
N THR A 92 2.61 -41.19 46.76
CA THR A 92 1.51 -41.02 45.82
C THR A 92 1.26 -39.55 45.48
N ALA A 93 1.49 -39.16 44.22
CA ALA A 93 1.02 -37.87 43.70
C ALA A 93 -0.35 -38.07 43.04
N THR A 94 -1.41 -37.69 43.75
CA THR A 94 -2.78 -37.60 43.26
C THR A 94 -2.89 -36.51 42.19
N VAL A 95 -3.30 -36.90 40.98
CA VAL A 95 -3.69 -35.97 39.91
C VAL A 95 -5.04 -35.35 40.30
N VAL A 96 -5.02 -34.11 40.78
CA VAL A 96 -6.22 -33.30 41.05
C VAL A 96 -6.71 -32.68 39.73
N PRO A 97 -7.98 -32.87 39.33
CA PRO A 97 -8.52 -32.23 38.13
C PRO A 97 -8.64 -30.70 38.30
N PRO A 98 -8.49 -29.91 37.22
CA PRO A 98 -8.53 -28.44 37.30
C PRO A 98 -9.93 -27.93 37.67
N PRO A 99 -10.04 -26.82 38.44
CA PRO A 99 -11.32 -26.23 38.82
C PRO A 99 -12.05 -25.62 37.61
N PRO A 100 -13.41 -25.60 37.61
CA PRO A 100 -14.18 -24.97 36.56
C PRO A 100 -14.00 -23.44 36.59
N THR A 101 -13.68 -22.84 35.44
CA THR A 101 -13.61 -21.39 35.26
C THR A 101 -15.02 -20.78 35.16
N PRO A 102 -15.34 -19.69 35.87
CA PRO A 102 -16.61 -18.98 35.70
C PRO A 102 -16.64 -18.23 34.35
N SER A 103 -17.72 -18.40 33.58
CA SER A 103 -18.05 -17.56 32.43
C SER A 103 -18.36 -16.13 32.87
N THR A 104 -17.77 -15.15 32.20
CA THR A 104 -18.25 -13.76 32.13
C THR A 104 -18.36 -13.38 30.67
#